data_AF-A0A350W2L3-F1
#
_entry.id   AF-A0A350W2L3-F1
#
_cell.length_a   1.000
_cell.length_b   1.000
_cell.length_c   1.000
_cell.angle_alpha   90.00
_cell.angle_beta   90.00
_cell.angle_gamma   90.00
#
_symmetry.space_group_name_H-M   'P 1'
#
loop_
_entity.id
_entity.type
_entity.pdbx_description
1 polymer ?
#
loop_
_entity_poly.entity_id
_entity_poly.type
_entity_poly.pdbx_seq_one_letter_code
_entity_poly.pdbx_strand_id
1 'polypeptide(L)'
;MNDKLKKIETLEYDYFKKIDFDLSQDLQKMIDGLNSKDKIKDDWKEFFNRIDKKKQNSDFSRGAERIYYWLFSQFGKPNSSPIGADMFFETHNAFVHIDIKTAKFDNESDYKGKVPLGDNQTSYSGEGYEVHLPTFYSKNKPSEKICLTYIINIVYEYNKSDDIVILAILLIAIPNGELKTIYGNGIIGRSKNKGQAFRYEYKKNPKFELLTEKPYRVKFLFLDRRISQEKITGFRME
;
A
#
# COMPACT_ATOMS: atom_id res chain seq x y z
N MET A 1 5.03 -28.86 0.07
CA MET A 1 5.59 -27.48 -0.05
C MET A 1 4.62 -26.56 -0.81
N ASN A 2 4.13 -26.96 -1.98
CA ASN A 2 3.21 -26.15 -2.80
C ASN A 2 1.90 -25.77 -2.07
N ASP A 3 1.30 -26.69 -1.31
CA ASP A 3 0.03 -26.43 -0.60
C ASP A 3 0.14 -25.37 0.51
N LYS A 4 1.28 -25.29 1.21
CA LYS A 4 1.50 -24.27 2.25
C LYS A 4 1.56 -22.88 1.59
N LEU A 5 2.36 -22.75 0.52
CA LEU A 5 2.51 -21.49 -0.20
C LEU A 5 1.20 -21.05 -0.85
N LYS A 6 0.43 -22.00 -1.42
CA LYS A 6 -0.90 -21.72 -1.97
C LYS A 6 -1.87 -21.24 -0.90
N LYS A 7 -1.84 -21.81 0.32
CA LYS A 7 -2.65 -21.34 1.46
C LYS A 7 -2.28 -19.91 1.88
N ILE A 8 -0.99 -19.60 1.95
CA ILE A 8 -0.49 -18.25 2.25
C ILE A 8 -1.04 -17.25 1.23
N GLU A 9 -0.91 -17.57 -0.06
CA GLU A 9 -1.37 -16.69 -1.12
C GLU A 9 -2.89 -16.57 -1.18
N THR A 10 -3.61 -17.65 -0.85
CA THR A 10 -5.07 -17.61 -0.71
C THR A 10 -5.49 -16.64 0.39
N LEU A 11 -4.81 -16.68 1.55
CA LEU A 11 -5.07 -15.72 2.64
C LEU A 11 -4.74 -14.28 2.24
N GLU A 12 -3.65 -14.04 1.52
CA GLU A 12 -3.35 -12.71 0.97
C GLU A 12 -4.49 -12.22 0.06
N TYR A 13 -5.01 -13.08 -0.81
CA TYR A 13 -6.09 -12.71 -1.70
C TYR A 13 -7.43 -12.50 -0.98
N ASP A 14 -7.73 -13.30 0.04
CA ASP A 14 -8.96 -13.14 0.82
C ASP A 14 -8.97 -11.82 1.60
N TYR A 15 -7.85 -11.44 2.22
CA TYR A 15 -7.71 -10.14 2.87
C TYR A 15 -7.64 -8.99 1.86
N PHE A 16 -7.03 -9.17 0.70
CA PHE A 16 -7.07 -8.20 -0.39
C PHE A 16 -8.51 -7.89 -0.82
N LYS A 17 -9.33 -8.92 -1.05
CA LYS A 17 -10.76 -8.76 -1.36
C LYS A 17 -11.54 -8.12 -0.22
N LYS A 18 -11.22 -8.44 1.03
CA LYS A 18 -11.86 -7.82 2.20
C LYS A 18 -11.59 -6.32 2.23
N ILE A 19 -10.32 -5.91 2.11
CA ILE A 19 -9.93 -4.50 2.11
C ILE A 19 -10.58 -3.76 0.94
N ASP A 20 -10.55 -4.37 -0.25
CA ASP A 20 -11.21 -3.84 -1.44
C ASP A 20 -12.72 -3.66 -1.22
N PHE A 21 -13.41 -4.64 -0.66
CA PHE A 21 -14.82 -4.55 -0.32
C PHE A 21 -15.09 -3.41 0.66
N ASP A 22 -14.39 -3.38 1.80
CA ASP A 22 -14.58 -2.39 2.86
C ASP A 22 -14.40 -0.96 2.33
N LEU A 23 -13.38 -0.71 1.49
CA LEU A 23 -13.12 0.60 0.93
C LEU A 23 -14.03 0.96 -0.24
N SER A 24 -14.42 -0.02 -1.07
CA SER A 24 -15.27 0.23 -2.24
C SER A 24 -16.71 0.60 -1.85
N GLN A 25 -17.23 0.06 -0.73
CA GLN A 25 -18.54 0.44 -0.21
C GLN A 25 -18.58 1.92 0.22
N ASP A 26 -17.47 2.44 0.73
CA ASP A 26 -17.32 3.79 1.26
C ASP A 26 -16.53 4.71 0.29
N LEU A 27 -16.51 4.42 -1.02
CA LEU A 27 -15.67 5.16 -1.99
C LEU A 27 -15.93 6.67 -1.98
N GLN A 28 -17.20 7.10 -2.03
CA GLN A 28 -17.52 8.53 -2.02
C GLN A 28 -17.06 9.20 -0.72
N LYS A 29 -17.32 8.53 0.41
CA LYS A 29 -16.93 8.97 1.74
C LYS A 29 -15.40 9.06 1.89
N MET A 30 -14.66 8.14 1.27
CA MET A 30 -13.20 8.17 1.18
C MET A 30 -12.71 9.39 0.39
N ILE A 31 -13.26 9.64 -0.79
CA ILE A 31 -12.90 10.80 -1.63
C ILE A 31 -13.24 12.11 -0.91
N ASP A 32 -14.43 12.23 -0.31
CA ASP A 32 -14.85 13.40 0.43
C ASP A 32 -13.97 13.66 1.66
N GLY A 33 -13.57 12.59 2.35
CA GLY A 33 -12.64 12.65 3.47
C GLY A 33 -11.26 13.17 3.05
N LEU A 34 -10.70 12.65 1.95
CA LEU A 34 -9.41 13.09 1.43
C LEU A 34 -9.41 14.55 0.96
N ASN A 35 -10.55 15.03 0.44
CA ASN A 35 -10.72 16.42 -0.01
C ASN A 35 -11.14 17.38 1.12
N SER A 36 -11.46 16.87 2.31
CA SER A 36 -12.02 17.68 3.40
C SER A 36 -11.13 18.84 3.85
N LYS A 37 -9.80 18.68 3.75
CA LYS A 37 -8.82 19.72 4.12
C LYS A 37 -8.94 20.99 3.28
N ASP A 38 -9.43 20.87 2.04
CA ASP A 38 -9.52 22.01 1.12
C ASP A 38 -10.65 22.97 1.54
N LYS A 39 -11.64 22.47 2.30
CA LYS A 39 -12.73 23.28 2.86
C LYS A 39 -12.26 24.27 3.94
N ILE A 40 -11.13 23.98 4.57
CA ILE A 40 -10.54 24.79 5.65
C ILE A 40 -9.12 25.26 5.28
N LYS A 41 -8.83 25.36 3.98
CA LYS A 41 -7.49 25.65 3.44
C LYS A 41 -6.88 26.93 4.01
N ASP A 42 -7.70 27.96 4.14
CA ASP A 42 -7.27 29.29 4.60
C ASP A 42 -6.75 29.27 6.04
N ASP A 43 -7.21 28.32 6.86
CA ASP A 43 -6.80 28.21 8.27
C ASP A 43 -5.39 27.58 8.44
N TRP A 44 -4.94 26.76 7.48
CA TRP A 44 -3.70 25.99 7.63
C TRP A 44 -2.62 26.30 6.57
N LYS A 45 -2.99 26.81 5.38
CA LYS A 45 -2.05 26.98 4.25
C LYS A 45 -0.86 27.87 4.60
N GLU A 46 -1.08 28.97 5.33
CA GLU A 46 0.00 29.88 5.70
C GLU A 46 1.00 29.27 6.68
N PHE A 47 0.52 28.53 7.68
CA PHE A 47 1.38 27.87 8.65
C PHE A 47 2.23 26.79 7.99
N PHE A 48 1.65 26.11 6.99
CA PHE A 48 2.36 25.08 6.25
C PHE A 48 3.42 25.65 5.29
N ASN A 49 3.13 26.76 4.62
CA ASN A 49 4.08 27.43 3.73
C ASN A 49 5.32 28.00 4.47
N ARG A 50 5.22 28.20 5.79
CA ARG A 50 6.35 28.61 6.65
C ARG A 50 7.25 27.43 7.05
N ILE A 51 6.81 26.19 6.85
CA ILE A 51 7.60 24.99 7.10
C ILE A 51 8.47 24.72 5.86
N ASP A 52 9.73 24.35 6.09
CA ASP A 52 10.74 24.00 5.08
C ASP A 52 10.13 23.31 3.84
N LYS A 53 10.29 23.91 2.65
CA LYS A 53 9.67 23.45 1.39
C LYS A 53 9.95 21.97 1.09
N LYS A 54 11.06 21.41 1.60
CA LYS A 54 11.37 19.97 1.48
C LYS A 54 10.42 19.05 2.25
N LYS A 55 9.75 19.54 3.30
CA LYS A 55 8.75 18.78 4.10
C LYS A 55 7.32 18.89 3.55
N GLN A 56 7.11 19.67 2.49
CA GLN A 56 5.76 19.94 1.98
C GLN A 56 5.04 18.72 1.36
N ASN A 57 5.77 17.68 0.94
CA ASN A 57 5.15 16.44 0.45
C ASN A 57 4.42 15.64 1.55
N SER A 58 4.63 15.93 2.83
CA SER A 58 4.12 15.13 3.95
C SER A 58 2.65 15.39 4.34
N ASP A 59 2.05 16.48 3.85
CA ASP A 59 0.73 16.90 4.32
C ASP A 59 -0.42 16.05 3.83
N PHE A 60 -0.41 15.72 2.53
CA PHE A 60 -1.41 14.83 2.00
C PHE A 60 -1.30 13.44 2.60
N SER A 61 -0.08 12.96 2.87
CA SER A 61 0.16 11.67 3.56
C SER A 61 -0.49 11.66 4.94
N ARG A 62 -0.18 12.65 5.79
CA ARG A 62 -0.72 12.74 7.16
C ARG A 62 -2.24 12.89 7.20
N GLY A 63 -2.80 13.66 6.27
CA GLY A 63 -4.26 13.78 6.12
C GLY A 63 -4.89 12.45 5.69
N ALA A 64 -4.32 11.81 4.67
CA ALA A 64 -4.81 10.53 4.15
C ALA A 64 -4.79 9.42 5.22
N GLU A 65 -3.71 9.29 5.98
CA GLU A 65 -3.60 8.34 7.09
C GLU A 65 -4.81 8.45 8.04
N ARG A 66 -5.19 9.67 8.47
CA ARG A 66 -6.35 9.87 9.36
C ARG A 66 -7.66 9.39 8.73
N ILE A 67 -7.86 9.64 7.43
CA ILE A 67 -9.07 9.21 6.72
C ILE A 67 -9.13 7.69 6.64
N TYR A 68 -8.04 7.03 6.26
CA TYR A 68 -8.02 5.57 6.20
C TYR A 68 -8.15 4.93 7.58
N TYR A 69 -7.53 5.50 8.62
CA TYR A 69 -7.74 5.05 10.00
C TYR A 69 -9.22 5.05 10.40
N TRP A 70 -9.95 6.10 10.03
CA TRP A 70 -11.39 6.18 10.27
C TRP A 70 -12.17 5.13 9.46
N LEU A 71 -11.85 4.96 8.18
CA LEU A 71 -12.48 3.96 7.30
C LEU A 71 -12.23 2.52 7.79
N PHE A 72 -11.04 2.22 8.32
CA PHE A 72 -10.67 0.90 8.84
C PHE A 72 -10.98 0.69 10.32
N SER A 73 -11.74 1.58 10.96
CA SER A 73 -12.01 1.52 12.41
C SER A 73 -12.63 0.20 12.90
N GLN A 74 -13.23 -0.61 12.01
CA GLN A 74 -13.82 -1.92 12.31
C GLN A 74 -13.10 -3.11 11.64
N PHE A 75 -11.93 -2.90 11.02
CA PHE A 75 -11.28 -3.93 10.21
C PHE A 75 -10.75 -5.12 11.03
N GLY A 76 -10.19 -4.83 12.21
CA GLY A 76 -9.61 -5.77 13.16
C GLY A 76 -9.22 -5.06 14.45
N LYS A 77 -8.54 -5.76 15.36
CA LYS A 77 -8.06 -5.16 16.62
C LYS A 77 -6.78 -4.37 16.35
N PRO A 78 -6.73 -3.04 16.58
CA PRO A 78 -5.50 -2.27 16.42
C PRO A 78 -4.36 -2.85 17.28
N ASN A 79 -3.14 -2.81 16.75
CA ASN A 79 -1.94 -3.27 17.44
C ASN A 79 -0.91 -2.14 17.54
N SER A 80 -0.38 -1.93 18.76
CA SER A 80 0.50 -0.81 19.09
C SER A 80 2.00 -1.14 18.94
N SER A 81 2.36 -2.13 18.13
CA SER A 81 3.76 -2.46 17.84
C SER A 81 4.51 -1.23 17.30
N PRO A 82 5.72 -0.92 17.82
CA PRO A 82 6.51 0.21 17.34
C PRO A 82 7.13 -0.02 15.95
N ILE A 83 7.08 -1.26 15.47
CA ILE A 83 7.53 -1.66 14.12
C ILE A 83 6.29 -2.11 13.35
N GLY A 84 5.98 -1.43 12.25
CA GLY A 84 4.81 -1.73 11.44
C GLY A 84 4.52 -0.66 10.38
N ALA A 85 3.38 -0.84 9.71
CA ALA A 85 2.87 0.08 8.71
C ALA A 85 2.03 1.16 9.41
N ASP A 86 1.58 2.16 8.63
CA ASP A 86 0.70 3.22 9.15
C ASP A 86 -0.47 2.66 9.94
N MET A 87 -1.10 1.58 9.47
CA MET A 87 -2.14 0.85 10.20
C MET A 87 -1.74 -0.60 10.43
N PHE A 88 -1.96 -1.08 11.65
CA PHE A 88 -1.63 -2.44 12.04
C PHE A 88 -2.77 -3.10 12.82
N PHE A 89 -3.30 -4.19 12.27
CA PHE A 89 -4.45 -4.91 12.83
C PHE A 89 -4.13 -6.37 13.12
N GLU A 90 -4.58 -6.85 14.27
CA GLU A 90 -4.70 -8.26 14.58
C GLU A 90 -6.10 -8.76 14.24
N THR A 91 -6.17 -9.89 13.55
CA THR A 91 -7.39 -10.61 13.21
C THR A 91 -7.33 -12.02 13.80
N HIS A 92 -8.35 -12.85 13.57
CA HIS A 92 -8.36 -14.21 14.11
C HIS A 92 -7.22 -15.09 13.57
N ASN A 93 -6.76 -14.88 12.33
CA ASN A 93 -5.75 -15.71 11.67
C ASN A 93 -4.54 -14.96 11.09
N ALA A 94 -4.52 -13.63 11.12
CA ALA A 94 -3.46 -12.83 10.53
C ALA A 94 -3.15 -11.54 11.31
N PHE A 95 -1.93 -11.06 11.13
CA PHE A 95 -1.48 -9.72 11.43
C PHE A 95 -1.40 -8.96 10.11
N VAL A 96 -2.21 -7.90 9.98
CA VAL A 96 -2.42 -7.19 8.72
C VAL A 96 -1.85 -5.78 8.84
N HIS A 97 -0.84 -5.52 8.02
CA HIS A 97 -0.22 -4.21 7.82
C HIS A 97 -0.84 -3.54 6.60
N ILE A 98 -1.30 -2.30 6.75
CA ILE A 98 -1.78 -1.47 5.65
C ILE A 98 -1.02 -0.14 5.72
N ASP A 99 -0.26 0.17 4.68
CA ASP A 99 0.53 1.39 4.58
C ASP A 99 -0.07 2.33 3.52
N ILE A 100 -0.09 3.63 3.80
CA ILE A 100 -0.58 4.64 2.88
C ILE A 100 0.62 5.28 2.19
N LYS A 101 0.65 5.18 0.86
CA LYS A 101 1.62 5.87 0.03
C LYS A 101 0.93 6.96 -0.78
N THR A 102 1.61 8.08 -0.92
CA THR A 102 1.18 9.16 -1.80
C THR A 102 2.25 9.42 -2.84
N ALA A 103 1.83 9.58 -4.09
CA ALA A 103 2.73 9.81 -5.21
C ALA A 103 2.20 10.98 -6.06
N LYS A 104 3.07 11.96 -6.31
CA LYS A 104 2.76 13.00 -7.29
C LYS A 104 2.81 12.43 -8.69
N PHE A 105 1.89 12.84 -9.54
CA PHE A 105 1.79 12.37 -10.93
C PHE A 105 3.04 12.68 -11.76
N ASP A 106 3.78 13.74 -11.45
CA ASP A 106 5.06 14.05 -12.11
C ASP A 106 6.24 13.18 -11.62
N ASN A 107 6.05 12.36 -10.56
CA ASN A 107 7.08 11.51 -9.97
C ASN A 107 6.76 10.01 -10.16
N GLU A 108 6.92 9.53 -11.40
CA GLU A 108 6.75 8.13 -11.78
C GLU A 108 7.68 7.15 -11.04
N SER A 109 8.61 7.62 -10.20
CA SER A 109 9.45 6.74 -9.40
C SER A 109 8.73 6.15 -8.19
N ASP A 110 7.59 6.72 -7.81
CA ASP A 110 6.76 6.33 -6.66
C ASP A 110 5.41 5.68 -7.06
N TYR A 111 5.12 5.64 -8.37
CA TYR A 111 4.00 4.90 -8.96
C TYR A 111 4.45 4.24 -10.29
N LYS A 112 3.54 3.86 -11.19
CA LYS A 112 3.84 3.29 -12.51
C LYS A 112 4.43 1.89 -12.46
N GLY A 113 3.70 0.99 -11.80
CA GLY A 113 4.04 -0.43 -11.76
C GLY A 113 4.96 -0.82 -10.62
N LYS A 114 5.19 0.11 -9.69
CA LYS A 114 6.06 -0.08 -8.54
C LYS A 114 5.61 0.78 -7.36
N VAL A 115 6.08 0.42 -6.17
CA VAL A 115 5.86 1.17 -4.93
C VAL A 115 7.09 1.07 -4.03
N PRO A 116 7.56 2.18 -3.43
CA PRO A 116 8.67 2.12 -2.48
C PRO A 116 8.23 1.45 -1.17
N LEU A 117 9.08 0.55 -0.65
CA LEU A 117 8.90 -0.13 0.61
C LEU A 117 10.12 0.09 1.51
N GLY A 118 9.88 0.49 2.76
CA GLY A 118 10.88 0.49 3.81
C GLY A 118 11.06 -0.88 4.45
N ASP A 119 12.20 -1.08 5.11
CA ASP A 119 12.55 -2.24 5.94
C ASP A 119 11.45 -2.66 6.94
N ASN A 120 10.77 -1.71 7.57
CA ASN A 120 9.70 -1.93 8.56
C ASN A 120 8.33 -2.24 7.95
N GLN A 121 8.20 -2.31 6.62
CA GLN A 121 6.90 -2.35 5.95
C GLN A 121 6.57 -3.69 5.29
N THR A 122 7.53 -4.61 5.18
CA THR A 122 7.33 -5.88 4.48
C THR A 122 8.12 -7.01 5.12
N SER A 123 7.65 -8.24 4.93
CA SER A 123 8.41 -9.46 5.24
C SER A 123 9.15 -10.02 4.02
N TYR A 124 8.95 -9.43 2.83
CA TYR A 124 9.59 -9.87 1.59
C TYR A 124 10.96 -9.22 1.42
N SER A 125 12.02 -10.02 1.49
CA SER A 125 13.40 -9.57 1.31
C SER A 125 14.00 -10.04 -0.02
N GLY A 126 15.03 -9.32 -0.48
CA GLY A 126 15.93 -9.71 -1.56
C GLY A 126 17.37 -9.65 -1.12
N GLU A 127 18.28 -10.15 -1.96
CA GLU A 127 19.71 -10.08 -1.69
C GLU A 127 20.15 -8.63 -1.46
N GLY A 128 20.73 -8.36 -0.29
CA GLY A 128 21.21 -7.04 0.11
C GLY A 128 20.13 -6.10 0.67
N TYR A 129 18.94 -6.59 1.00
CA TYR A 129 17.89 -5.82 1.69
C TYR A 129 17.48 -6.50 2.99
N GLU A 130 17.71 -5.82 4.11
CA GLU A 130 17.21 -6.26 5.41
C GLU A 130 15.77 -5.79 5.59
N VAL A 131 14.91 -6.67 6.11
CA VAL A 131 13.51 -6.37 6.39
C VAL A 131 13.19 -6.79 7.82
N HIS A 132 12.32 -6.06 8.49
CA HIS A 132 12.09 -6.19 9.92
C HIS A 132 10.76 -6.85 10.27
N LEU A 133 9.83 -6.99 9.32
CA LEU A 133 8.61 -7.74 9.57
C LEU A 133 8.87 -9.24 9.42
N PRO A 134 8.41 -10.07 10.38
CA PRO A 134 8.53 -11.52 10.24
C PRO A 134 7.53 -12.04 9.21
N THR A 135 7.78 -13.24 8.66
CA THR A 135 6.79 -13.91 7.79
C THR A 135 5.56 -14.37 8.57
N PHE A 136 5.76 -14.75 9.83
CA PHE A 136 4.75 -15.10 10.82
C PHE A 136 5.08 -14.45 12.16
N TYR A 137 4.11 -13.82 12.79
CA TYR A 137 4.22 -13.42 14.19
C TYR A 137 4.05 -14.62 15.10
N SER A 138 4.79 -14.64 16.21
CA SER A 138 4.76 -15.75 17.18
C SER A 138 5.03 -17.12 16.54
N LYS A 139 5.95 -17.17 15.58
CA LYS A 139 6.29 -18.39 14.83
C LYS A 139 6.57 -19.58 15.76
N ASN A 140 6.04 -20.75 15.42
CA ASN A 140 6.10 -21.99 16.19
C ASN A 140 5.43 -21.94 17.58
N LYS A 141 4.51 -21.00 17.81
CA LYS A 141 3.70 -20.93 19.04
C LYS A 141 2.21 -21.16 18.71
N PRO A 142 1.37 -21.53 19.68
CA PRO A 142 -0.08 -21.69 19.46
C PRO A 142 -0.78 -20.43 18.93
N SER A 143 -0.19 -19.25 19.17
CA SER A 143 -0.68 -17.96 18.69
C SER A 143 -0.03 -17.51 17.37
N GLU A 144 0.57 -18.42 16.60
CA GLU A 144 1.17 -18.11 15.30
C GLU A 144 0.11 -17.55 14.35
N LYS A 145 0.42 -16.41 13.73
CA LYS A 145 -0.42 -15.77 12.71
C LYS A 145 0.45 -15.22 11.61
N ILE A 146 -0.03 -15.31 10.37
CA ILE A 146 0.71 -14.83 9.21
C ILE A 146 0.79 -13.30 9.19
N CYS A 147 1.91 -12.75 8.74
CA CYS A 147 2.08 -11.33 8.48
C CYS A 147 1.67 -11.01 7.04
N LEU A 148 0.65 -10.17 6.84
CA LEU A 148 0.16 -9.76 5.53
C LEU A 148 0.37 -8.26 5.35
N THR A 149 0.83 -7.83 4.17
CA THR A 149 1.14 -6.43 3.89
C THR A 149 0.38 -5.96 2.67
N TYR A 150 -0.30 -4.82 2.81
CA TYR A 150 -1.01 -4.12 1.75
C TYR A 150 -0.56 -2.66 1.69
N ILE A 151 -0.58 -2.10 0.49
CA ILE A 151 -0.35 -0.69 0.26
C ILE A 151 -1.57 -0.07 -0.39
N ILE A 152 -1.98 1.09 0.11
CA ILE A 152 -2.91 1.97 -0.59
C ILE A 152 -2.08 3.11 -1.18
N ASN A 153 -1.92 3.12 -2.50
CA ASN A 153 -1.15 4.15 -3.19
C ASN A 153 -2.09 5.18 -3.82
N ILE A 154 -1.95 6.44 -3.42
CA ILE A 154 -2.76 7.55 -3.92
C ILE A 154 -1.91 8.37 -4.89
N VAL A 155 -2.28 8.35 -6.16
CA VAL A 155 -1.66 9.18 -7.19
C VAL A 155 -2.46 10.46 -7.36
N TYR A 156 -1.79 11.60 -7.22
CA TYR A 156 -2.44 12.90 -7.24
C TYR A 156 -1.61 13.95 -7.99
N GLU A 157 -2.25 15.04 -8.37
CA GLU A 157 -1.63 16.25 -8.89
C GLU A 157 -2.16 17.50 -8.17
N TYR A 158 -1.53 18.64 -8.40
CA TYR A 158 -2.06 19.93 -7.98
C TYR A 158 -2.72 20.62 -9.17
N ASN A 159 -3.92 21.16 -8.97
CA ASN A 159 -4.55 22.04 -9.96
C ASN A 159 -3.91 23.45 -9.93
N LYS A 160 -4.40 24.36 -10.78
CA LYS A 160 -3.93 25.76 -10.85
C LYS A 160 -4.13 26.57 -9.56
N SER A 161 -5.01 26.11 -8.66
CA SER A 161 -5.34 26.74 -7.38
C SER A 161 -4.58 26.11 -6.20
N ASP A 162 -3.59 25.25 -6.47
CA ASP A 162 -2.88 24.42 -5.49
C ASP A 162 -3.80 23.46 -4.71
N ASP A 163 -4.94 23.04 -5.27
CA ASP A 163 -5.77 21.99 -4.65
C ASP A 163 -5.33 20.62 -5.13
N ILE A 164 -5.53 19.61 -4.29
CA ILE A 164 -5.16 18.23 -4.63
C ILE A 164 -6.25 17.65 -5.51
N VAL A 165 -5.83 17.09 -6.63
CA VAL A 165 -6.69 16.33 -7.54
C VAL A 165 -6.22 14.88 -7.48
N ILE A 166 -7.05 14.02 -6.92
CA ILE A 166 -6.81 12.57 -6.89
C ILE A 166 -7.04 12.03 -8.29
N LEU A 167 -6.06 11.32 -8.82
CA LEU A 167 -6.09 10.73 -10.15
C LEU A 167 -6.32 9.23 -10.10
N ALA A 168 -5.74 8.56 -9.10
CA ALA A 168 -5.97 7.14 -8.89
C ALA A 168 -5.74 6.77 -7.42
N ILE A 169 -6.47 5.75 -6.96
CA ILE A 169 -6.21 5.07 -5.69
C ILE A 169 -6.05 3.59 -6.02
N LEU A 170 -4.90 3.02 -5.69
CA LEU A 170 -4.61 1.60 -5.89
C LEU A 170 -4.53 0.87 -4.56
N LEU A 171 -5.15 -0.30 -4.49
CA LEU A 171 -4.84 -1.32 -3.48
C LEU A 171 -3.81 -2.29 -4.06
N ILE A 172 -2.73 -2.55 -3.32
CA ILE A 172 -1.61 -3.41 -3.76
C ILE A 172 -1.31 -4.43 -2.66
N ALA A 173 -1.33 -5.71 -2.98
CA ALA A 173 -0.88 -6.80 -2.11
C ALA A 173 0.62 -7.06 -2.29
N ILE A 174 1.38 -6.95 -1.20
CA ILE A 174 2.81 -7.29 -1.18
C ILE A 174 2.92 -8.78 -0.83
N PRO A 175 3.65 -9.60 -1.62
CA PRO A 175 3.85 -11.01 -1.28
C PRO A 175 4.54 -11.15 0.08
N ASN A 176 4.11 -12.11 0.89
CA ASN A 176 4.77 -12.50 2.13
C ASN A 176 6.14 -13.12 1.82
N GLY A 177 7.12 -12.94 2.72
CA GLY A 177 8.48 -13.47 2.54
C GLY A 177 8.57 -14.99 2.29
N GLU A 178 7.60 -15.80 2.73
CA GLU A 178 7.59 -17.25 2.44
C GLU A 178 7.32 -17.54 0.96
N LEU A 179 6.75 -16.60 0.20
CA LEU A 179 6.51 -16.71 -1.24
C LEU A 179 7.73 -16.37 -2.09
N LYS A 180 8.90 -16.17 -1.48
CA LYS A 180 10.15 -15.82 -2.19
C LYS A 180 10.53 -16.81 -3.29
N THR A 181 10.29 -18.10 -3.07
CA THR A 181 10.57 -19.16 -4.05
C THR A 181 9.68 -19.10 -5.28
N ILE A 182 8.55 -18.38 -5.21
CA ILE A 182 7.59 -18.21 -6.31
C ILE A 182 7.90 -16.93 -7.11
N TYR A 183 8.09 -15.80 -6.41
CA TYR A 183 8.24 -14.49 -7.05
C TYR A 183 9.70 -14.07 -7.30
N GLY A 184 10.65 -14.67 -6.57
CA GLY A 184 12.09 -14.45 -6.73
C GLY A 184 12.56 -13.02 -6.47
N ASN A 185 13.74 -12.68 -6.99
CA ASN A 185 14.30 -11.32 -6.94
C ASN A 185 13.76 -10.42 -8.08
N GLY A 186 13.01 -10.98 -9.05
CA GLY A 186 12.56 -10.25 -10.23
C GLY A 186 11.71 -9.02 -9.89
N ILE A 187 10.85 -9.13 -8.87
CA ILE A 187 9.94 -8.07 -8.40
C ILE A 187 10.62 -7.02 -7.50
N ILE A 188 11.93 -7.09 -7.28
CA ILE A 188 12.68 -6.15 -6.43
C ILE A 188 13.44 -5.16 -7.32
N GLY A 189 13.03 -3.90 -7.26
CA GLY A 189 13.67 -2.76 -7.92
C GLY A 189 14.62 -2.00 -6.98
N ARG A 190 15.63 -1.35 -7.57
CA ARG A 190 16.61 -0.55 -6.82
C ARG A 190 15.96 0.65 -6.11
N SER A 191 16.41 0.93 -4.89
CA SER A 191 16.11 2.16 -4.15
C SER A 191 17.25 3.17 -4.22
N LYS A 192 16.96 4.44 -3.91
CA LYS A 192 17.97 5.50 -3.75
C LYS A 192 18.87 5.25 -2.53
N ASN A 193 18.34 4.63 -1.48
CA ASN A 193 19.08 4.28 -0.27
C ASN A 193 19.49 2.81 -0.34
N LYS A 194 20.80 2.54 -0.50
CA LYS A 194 21.32 1.16 -0.52
C LYS A 194 21.01 0.47 0.81
N GLY A 195 20.44 -0.74 0.75
CA GLY A 195 20.27 -1.64 1.90
C GLY A 195 19.01 -1.49 2.75
N GLN A 196 18.39 -0.30 2.81
CA GLN A 196 17.30 0.00 3.77
C GLN A 196 15.88 0.03 3.17
N ALA A 197 15.78 0.12 1.85
CA ALA A 197 14.51 0.19 1.15
C ALA A 197 14.66 -0.42 -0.23
N PHE A 198 13.57 -0.99 -0.77
CA PHE A 198 13.51 -1.40 -2.16
C PHE A 198 12.20 -0.93 -2.79
N ARG A 199 12.10 -1.04 -4.11
CA ARG A 199 10.83 -0.83 -4.81
C ARG A 199 10.22 -2.17 -5.14
N TYR A 200 9.02 -2.46 -4.65
CA TYR A 200 8.28 -3.61 -5.14
C TYR A 200 7.73 -3.27 -6.53
N GLU A 201 8.23 -3.94 -7.56
CA GLU A 201 7.86 -3.73 -8.96
C GLU A 201 6.78 -4.72 -9.39
N TYR A 202 5.56 -4.52 -8.87
CA TYR A 202 4.41 -5.39 -9.16
C TYR A 202 4.16 -5.57 -10.67
N LYS A 203 4.51 -4.62 -11.54
CA LYS A 203 4.37 -4.78 -13.00
C LYS A 203 5.11 -5.99 -13.59
N LYS A 204 6.17 -6.46 -12.92
CA LYS A 204 6.97 -7.60 -13.41
C LYS A 204 6.33 -8.94 -13.11
N ASN A 205 5.56 -9.01 -12.03
CA ASN A 205 4.72 -10.15 -11.71
C ASN A 205 3.49 -9.63 -10.95
N PRO A 206 2.43 -9.25 -11.69
CA PRO A 206 1.32 -8.51 -11.10
C PRO A 206 0.21 -9.42 -10.57
N LYS A 207 0.38 -10.76 -10.59
CA LYS A 207 -0.68 -11.73 -10.32
C LYS A 207 -0.40 -12.58 -9.08
N PHE A 208 -1.46 -13.14 -8.50
CA PHE A 208 -1.39 -14.19 -7.48
C PHE A 208 -1.11 -15.54 -8.17
N GLU A 209 0.16 -15.91 -8.30
CA GLU A 209 0.66 -16.98 -9.18
C GLU A 209 0.18 -18.40 -8.88
N LEU A 210 -0.13 -18.73 -7.63
CA LEU A 210 -0.56 -20.04 -7.15
C LEU A 210 -2.09 -20.20 -7.13
N LEU A 211 -2.84 -19.15 -7.44
CA LEU A 211 -4.30 -19.20 -7.56
C LEU A 211 -4.72 -19.53 -9.00
N THR A 212 -5.82 -20.28 -9.16
CA THR A 212 -6.27 -20.81 -10.46
C THR A 212 -6.46 -19.73 -11.51
N GLU A 213 -7.19 -18.66 -11.17
CA GLU A 213 -7.49 -17.54 -12.08
C GLU A 213 -6.35 -16.51 -12.19
N LYS A 214 -5.29 -16.69 -11.40
CA LYS A 214 -4.18 -15.74 -11.26
C LYS A 214 -4.65 -14.27 -11.20
N PRO A 215 -5.54 -13.91 -10.24
CA PRO A 215 -6.03 -12.55 -10.13
C PRO A 215 -4.89 -11.57 -9.90
N TYR A 216 -5.10 -10.30 -10.21
CA TYR A 216 -4.09 -9.27 -9.99
C TYR A 216 -3.89 -8.97 -8.49
N ARG A 217 -2.62 -8.80 -8.09
CA ARG A 217 -2.18 -8.26 -6.78
C ARG A 217 -2.37 -6.75 -6.66
N VAL A 218 -2.92 -6.12 -7.69
CA VAL A 218 -3.20 -4.69 -7.73
C VAL A 218 -4.62 -4.48 -8.23
N LYS A 219 -5.33 -3.49 -7.66
CA LYS A 219 -6.67 -3.11 -8.07
C LYS A 219 -6.84 -1.60 -7.93
N PHE A 220 -7.57 -0.99 -8.87
CA PHE A 220 -8.01 0.39 -8.74
C PHE A 220 -9.25 0.46 -7.85
N LEU A 221 -9.14 1.17 -6.73
CA LEU A 221 -10.29 1.60 -5.92
C LEU A 221 -10.93 2.85 -6.53
N PHE A 222 -10.11 3.69 -7.16
CA PHE A 222 -10.53 4.86 -7.90
C PHE A 222 -9.60 5.09 -9.10
N LEU A 223 -10.17 5.49 -10.24
CA LEU A 223 -9.44 5.97 -11.41
C LEU A 223 -10.21 7.12 -12.05
N ASP A 224 -9.56 8.27 -12.16
CA ASP A 224 -10.10 9.42 -12.86
C ASP A 224 -10.25 9.10 -14.36
N ARG A 225 -11.41 9.45 -14.93
CA ARG A 225 -11.77 9.16 -16.33
C ARG A 225 -10.82 9.79 -17.35
N ARG A 226 -10.05 10.80 -16.95
CA ARG A 226 -9.08 11.51 -17.81
C ARG A 226 -7.77 10.74 -17.99
N ILE A 227 -7.53 9.68 -17.20
CA ILE A 227 -6.27 8.94 -17.20
C ILE A 227 -6.50 7.45 -17.47
N SER A 228 -5.63 6.85 -18.28
CA SER A 228 -5.65 5.41 -18.55
C SER A 228 -4.96 4.62 -17.44
N GLN A 229 -5.37 3.37 -17.25
CA GLN A 229 -4.73 2.45 -16.30
C GLN A 229 -3.21 2.37 -16.54
N GLU A 230 -2.79 2.20 -17.79
CA GLU A 230 -1.38 2.08 -18.19
C GLU A 230 -0.52 3.27 -17.75
N LYS A 231 -1.07 4.49 -17.72
CA LYS A 231 -0.33 5.66 -17.20
C LYS A 231 -0.01 5.50 -15.71
N ILE A 232 -0.87 4.82 -14.95
CA ILE A 232 -0.74 4.65 -13.51
C ILE A 232 0.00 3.36 -13.12
N THR A 233 -0.22 2.25 -13.82
CA THR A 233 0.35 0.93 -13.52
C THR A 233 1.54 0.59 -14.41
N GLY A 234 1.74 1.28 -15.53
CA GLY A 234 2.79 0.96 -16.50
C GLY A 234 2.54 -0.33 -17.29
N PHE A 235 1.36 -0.93 -17.18
CA PHE A 235 0.90 -2.09 -17.96
C PHE A 235 -0.63 -2.11 -18.01
N ARG A 236 -1.21 -2.79 -19.00
CA ARG A 236 -2.66 -2.96 -19.11
C ARG A 236 -3.11 -4.13 -18.24
N MET A 237 -4.14 -3.91 -17.43
CA MET A 237 -4.82 -5.00 -16.74
C MET A 237 -5.87 -5.56 -17.71
N GLU A 238 -5.82 -6.87 -17.94
CA GLU A 238 -6.76 -7.59 -18.82
C GLU A 238 -7.95 -8.15 -18.03
#